data_AF-A0A517M9Z2-F1
#
_entry.id   AF-A0A517M9Z2-F1
#
_cell.length_a   1.000
_cell.length_b   1.000
_cell.length_c   1.000
_cell.angle_alpha   90.00
_cell.angle_beta   90.00
_cell.angle_gamma   90.00
#
_symmetry.space_group_name_H-M   'P 1'
#
loop_
_entity.id
_entity.type
_entity.pdbx_description
1 polymer ?
#
loop_
_entity_poly.entity_id
_entity_poly.type
_entity_poly.pdbx_seq_one_letter_code
_entity_poly.pdbx_strand_id
1 'polypeptide(L)'
;MRTPDQIADELADVIRHVYARPSMYARPDTIESTLWNFHWAWAIVRESEVRFRELRSETLSRHKAPSGLFSRFKHDNPDASDDEALAFTLDQWRAVSTELGVPLET
;
A
#
# COMPACT_ATOMS: atom_id res chain seq x y z
N MET A 1 -16.20 -17.99 14.87
CA MET A 1 -16.16 -17.19 13.62
C MET A 1 -15.74 -15.78 14.00
N ARG A 2 -14.84 -15.16 13.23
CA ARG A 2 -14.40 -13.79 13.52
C ARG A 2 -15.47 -12.78 13.10
N THR A 3 -15.59 -11.67 13.82
CA THR A 3 -16.43 -10.52 13.41
C THR A 3 -15.71 -9.72 12.32
N PRO A 4 -16.43 -8.88 11.55
CA PRO A 4 -15.80 -7.95 10.61
C PRO A 4 -14.70 -7.10 11.26
N ASP A 5 -14.94 -6.56 12.47
CA ASP A 5 -13.93 -5.75 13.18
C ASP A 5 -12.67 -6.57 13.52
N GLN A 6 -12.83 -7.82 14.00
CA GLN A 6 -11.68 -8.69 14.26
C GLN A 6 -10.87 -9.00 12.98
N ILE A 7 -11.54 -9.13 11.84
CA ILE A 7 -10.87 -9.33 10.55
C ILE A 7 -10.17 -8.04 10.12
N ALA A 8 -10.80 -6.87 10.31
CA ALA A 8 -10.21 -5.57 9.98
C ALA A 8 -8.95 -5.29 10.83
N ASP A 9 -8.98 -5.62 12.12
CA ASP A 9 -7.83 -5.50 13.03
C ASP A 9 -6.68 -6.40 12.59
N GLU A 10 -6.95 -7.67 12.26
CA GLU A 10 -5.93 -8.60 11.74
C GLU A 10 -5.34 -8.12 10.40
N LEU A 11 -6.16 -7.55 9.51
CA LEU A 11 -5.68 -6.99 8.25
C LEU A 11 -4.82 -5.73 8.48
N ALA A 12 -5.21 -4.86 9.42
CA ALA A 12 -4.41 -3.71 9.80
C ALA A 12 -3.05 -4.13 10.38
N ASP A 13 -3.02 -5.15 11.24
CA ASP A 13 -1.79 -5.75 11.76
C ASP A 13 -0.86 -6.24 10.65
N VAL A 14 -1.42 -6.95 9.66
CA VAL A 14 -0.65 -7.42 8.51
C VAL A 14 -0.10 -6.26 7.69
N ILE A 15 -0.92 -5.23 7.42
CA ILE A 15 -0.47 -4.02 6.70
C ILE A 15 0.66 -3.32 7.48
N ARG A 16 0.55 -3.18 8.79
CA ARG A 16 1.63 -2.64 9.65
C ARG A 16 2.91 -3.46 9.52
N HIS A 17 2.82 -4.78 9.54
CA HIS A 17 4.00 -5.63 9.37
C HIS A 17 4.63 -5.51 7.97
N VAL A 18 3.83 -5.32 6.92
CA VAL A 18 4.36 -5.04 5.57
C VAL A 18 5.19 -3.75 5.58
N TYR A 19 4.72 -2.68 6.24
CA TYR A 19 5.50 -1.44 6.38
C TYR A 19 6.76 -1.60 7.22
N ALA A 20 6.69 -2.39 8.30
CA ALA A 20 7.81 -2.58 9.21
C ALA A 20 8.90 -3.50 8.64
N ARG A 21 8.50 -4.50 7.84
CA ARG A 21 9.38 -5.58 7.34
C ARG A 21 9.02 -5.98 5.90
N PRO A 22 9.08 -5.06 4.93
CA PRO A 22 8.58 -5.28 3.57
C PRO A 22 9.22 -6.49 2.88
N SER A 23 10.52 -6.72 3.12
CA SER A 23 11.29 -7.82 2.53
C SER A 23 10.83 -9.22 2.95
N MET A 24 10.07 -9.36 4.06
CA MET A 24 9.47 -10.65 4.43
C MET A 24 8.21 -10.97 3.61
N TYR A 25 7.60 -9.96 2.99
CA TYR A 25 6.31 -10.09 2.32
C TYR A 25 6.42 -10.05 0.79
N ALA A 26 7.38 -9.30 0.26
CA ALA A 26 7.60 -9.20 -1.17
C ALA A 26 9.01 -8.68 -1.49
N ARG A 27 9.40 -8.81 -2.75
CA ARG A 27 10.55 -8.07 -3.29
C ARG A 27 10.18 -6.60 -3.49
N PRO A 28 11.16 -5.68 -3.53
CA PRO A 28 10.90 -4.25 -3.73
C PRO A 28 9.96 -3.94 -4.91
N ASP A 29 10.20 -4.58 -6.06
CA ASP A 29 9.44 -4.42 -7.31
C ASP A 29 7.99 -4.96 -7.27
N THR A 30 7.65 -5.76 -6.26
CA THR A 30 6.36 -6.45 -6.14
C THR A 30 5.56 -6.06 -4.90
N ILE A 31 6.12 -5.20 -4.03
CA ILE A 31 5.50 -4.79 -2.77
C ILE A 31 4.13 -4.12 -2.96
N GLU A 32 3.95 -3.38 -4.07
CA GLU A 32 2.69 -2.68 -4.37
C GLU A 32 1.53 -3.66 -4.54
N SER A 33 1.79 -4.83 -5.14
CA SER A 33 0.76 -5.87 -5.30
C SER A 33 0.33 -6.42 -3.95
N THR A 34 1.27 -6.62 -3.03
CA THR A 34 1.00 -7.05 -1.66
C THR A 34 0.18 -6.01 -0.90
N LEU A 35 0.59 -4.73 -0.95
CA LEU A 35 -0.15 -3.64 -0.32
C LEU A 35 -1.55 -3.49 -0.92
N TRP A 36 -1.69 -3.58 -2.25
CA TRP A 36 -2.99 -3.57 -2.92
C TRP A 36 -3.91 -4.66 -2.40
N ASN A 37 -3.43 -5.90 -2.32
CA ASN A 37 -4.25 -7.03 -1.90
C ASN A 37 -4.77 -6.88 -0.47
N PHE A 38 -3.91 -6.48 0.47
CA PHE A 38 -4.33 -6.31 1.87
C PHE A 38 -5.23 -5.08 2.05
N HIS A 39 -4.98 -3.97 1.37
CA HIS A 39 -5.88 -2.81 1.42
C HIS A 39 -7.22 -3.08 0.73
N TRP A 40 -7.23 -3.87 -0.36
CA TRP A 40 -8.47 -4.30 -1.00
C TRP A 40 -9.31 -5.17 -0.07
N ALA A 41 -8.68 -6.15 0.60
CA ALA A 41 -9.35 -6.97 1.60
C ALA A 41 -9.88 -6.14 2.77
N TRP A 42 -9.08 -5.20 3.28
CA TRP A 42 -9.50 -4.28 4.34
C TRP A 42 -10.70 -3.42 3.89
N ALA A 43 -10.65 -2.89 2.67
CA ALA A 43 -11.72 -2.06 2.12
C ALA A 43 -13.03 -2.83 1.94
N ILE A 44 -12.98 -4.12 1.57
CA ILE A 44 -14.18 -4.98 1.54
C ILE A 44 -14.81 -5.09 2.92
N VAL A 45 -14.01 -5.35 3.96
CA VAL A 45 -14.51 -5.51 5.33
C VAL A 45 -15.13 -4.22 5.87
N ARG A 46 -14.67 -3.07 5.38
CA ARG A 46 -15.13 -1.73 5.79
C ARG A 46 -16.10 -1.08 4.80
N GLU A 47 -16.54 -1.81 3.77
CA GLU A 47 -17.45 -1.34 2.72
C GLU A 47 -16.96 -0.03 2.04
N SER A 48 -15.64 0.09 1.85
CA SER A 48 -14.96 1.31 1.37
C SER A 48 -14.19 1.08 0.05
N GLU A 49 -14.57 0.08 -0.74
CA GLU A 49 -13.84 -0.35 -1.94
C GLU A 49 -13.76 0.75 -3.02
N VAL A 50 -14.86 1.49 -3.21
CA VAL A 50 -14.91 2.59 -4.18
C VAL A 50 -13.90 3.67 -3.78
N ARG A 51 -13.92 4.09 -2.52
CA ARG A 51 -13.00 5.10 -1.99
C ARG A 51 -11.54 4.65 -2.12
N PHE A 52 -11.25 3.39 -1.83
CA PHE A 52 -9.90 2.85 -1.99
C PHE A 52 -9.42 2.88 -3.46
N ARG A 53 -10.27 2.52 -4.42
CA ARG A 53 -9.93 2.60 -5.86
C ARG A 53 -9.67 4.04 -6.29
N GLU A 54 -10.49 4.98 -5.84
CA GLU A 54 -10.31 6.40 -6.11
C GLU A 54 -8.97 6.90 -5.57
N LEU A 55 -8.68 6.64 -4.28
CA LEU A 55 -7.43 7.02 -3.64
C LEU A 55 -6.20 6.49 -4.37
N ARG A 56 -6.22 5.21 -4.78
CA ARG A 56 -5.12 4.65 -5.56
C ARG A 56 -5.01 5.33 -6.92
N SER A 57 -6.13 5.51 -7.63
CA SER A 57 -6.15 6.14 -8.94
C SER A 57 -5.59 7.57 -8.88
N GLU A 58 -6.02 8.35 -7.90
CA GLU A 58 -5.53 9.70 -7.62
C GLU A 58 -4.03 9.69 -7.31
N THR A 59 -3.56 8.75 -6.48
CA THR A 59 -2.14 8.60 -6.14
C THR A 59 -1.30 8.29 -7.37
N LEU A 60 -1.71 7.31 -8.20
CA LEU A 60 -1.00 6.96 -9.43
C LEU A 60 -1.03 8.11 -10.44
N SER A 61 -2.16 8.82 -10.56
CA SER A 61 -2.32 9.97 -11.45
C SER A 61 -1.41 11.13 -11.06
N ARG A 62 -1.34 11.47 -9.76
CA ARG A 62 -0.47 12.51 -9.19
C ARG A 62 0.99 12.31 -9.58
N HIS A 63 1.44 11.06 -9.61
CA HIS A 63 2.81 10.68 -9.95
C HIS A 63 3.00 10.26 -11.41
N LYS A 64 1.96 10.34 -12.26
CA LYS A 64 1.98 9.86 -13.65
C LYS A 64 2.52 8.42 -13.75
N ALA A 65 2.04 7.57 -12.85
CA ALA A 65 2.55 6.22 -12.59
C ALA A 65 1.52 5.12 -12.97
N PRO A 66 1.06 5.01 -14.23
CA PRO A 66 0.01 4.05 -14.60
C PRO A 66 0.40 2.58 -14.36
N SER A 67 1.70 2.28 -14.37
CA SER A 67 2.25 0.93 -14.15
C SER A 67 2.69 0.66 -12.71
N GLY A 68 2.49 1.60 -11.78
CA GLY A 68 2.96 1.51 -10.40
C GLY A 68 4.02 2.55 -10.03
N LEU A 69 4.08 2.88 -8.74
CA LEU A 69 4.94 3.90 -8.16
C LEU A 69 6.42 3.52 -8.20
N PHE A 70 6.76 2.26 -7.93
CA PHE A 70 8.13 1.76 -7.93
C PHE A 70 8.76 1.91 -9.32
N SER A 71 8.08 1.35 -10.33
CA SER A 71 8.51 1.42 -11.73
C SER A 71 8.63 2.87 -12.22
N ARG A 72 7.70 3.73 -11.82
CA ARG A 72 7.75 5.15 -12.16
C ARG A 72 8.95 5.85 -11.52
N PHE A 73 9.19 5.61 -10.23
CA PHE A 73 10.31 6.20 -9.51
C PHE A 73 11.65 5.79 -10.13
N LYS A 74 11.83 4.51 -10.47
CA LYS A 74 13.03 4.00 -11.15
C LYS A 74 13.22 4.56 -12.55
N HIS A 75 12.13 4.82 -13.28
CA HIS A 75 12.19 5.47 -14.59
C HIS A 75 12.70 6.92 -14.47
N ASP A 76 12.16 7.67 -13.51
CA ASP A 76 12.55 9.07 -13.28
C ASP A 76 13.94 9.19 -12.62
N ASN A 77 14.40 8.14 -11.93
CA ASN A 77 15.68 8.09 -11.22
C ASN A 77 16.44 6.79 -11.57
N PRO A 78 17.08 6.70 -12.74
CA PRO A 78 17.70 5.46 -13.22
C PRO A 78 18.77 4.88 -12.28
N ASP A 79 19.56 5.77 -11.66
CA ASP A 79 20.68 5.42 -10.79
C ASP A 79 20.26 5.15 -9.33
N ALA A 80 19.00 5.41 -8.97
CA ALA A 80 18.50 5.15 -7.62
C ALA A 80 18.52 3.65 -7.31
N SER A 81 18.78 3.31 -6.06
CA SER A 81 18.69 1.94 -5.57
C SER A 81 17.23 1.45 -5.51
N ASP A 82 17.06 0.13 -5.46
CA ASP A 82 15.74 -0.47 -5.23
C ASP A 82 15.18 -0.11 -3.84
N ASP A 83 16.06 0.12 -2.86
CA ASP A 83 15.67 0.53 -1.51
C ASP A 83 15.10 1.95 -1.49
N GLU A 84 15.65 2.88 -2.29
CA GLU A 84 15.10 4.23 -2.45
C GLU A 84 13.72 4.19 -3.14
N ALA A 85 13.59 3.39 -4.19
CA ALA A 85 12.31 3.21 -4.88
C ALA A 85 11.25 2.53 -3.99
N LEU A 86 11.67 1.57 -3.17
CA LEU A 86 10.83 0.95 -2.14
C LEU A 86 10.40 1.96 -1.09
N ALA A 87 11.33 2.76 -0.55
CA ALA A 87 11.02 3.77 0.45
C ALA A 87 9.99 4.79 -0.05
N PHE A 88 10.17 5.29 -1.28
CA PHE A 88 9.19 6.16 -1.95
C PHE A 88 7.83 5.47 -2.07
N THR A 89 7.80 4.24 -2.57
CA THR A 89 6.56 3.46 -2.73
C THR A 89 5.83 3.30 -1.40
N LEU A 90 6.53 2.90 -0.35
CA LEU A 90 5.94 2.72 0.99
C LEU A 90 5.41 4.03 1.56
N ASP A 91 6.09 5.14 1.33
CA ASP A 91 5.65 6.47 1.77
C ASP A 91 4.32 6.87 1.12
N GLN A 92 4.19 6.71 -0.19
CA GLN A 92 2.94 6.98 -0.90
C GLN A 92 1.80 6.05 -0.44
N TRP A 93 2.11 4.79 -0.17
CA TRP A 93 1.11 3.86 0.36
C TRP A 93 0.70 4.18 1.80
N ARG A 94 1.60 4.70 2.66
CA ARG A 94 1.22 5.18 3.99
C ARG A 94 0.22 6.34 3.91
N ALA A 95 0.38 7.24 2.95
CA ALA A 95 -0.61 8.29 2.70
C ALA A 95 -1.97 7.69 2.33
N VAL A 96 -2.00 6.70 1.44
CA VAL A 96 -3.25 5.96 1.09
C VAL A 96 -3.85 5.28 2.33
N SER A 97 -3.06 4.59 3.15
CA SER A 97 -3.53 3.96 4.39
C SER A 97 -4.15 4.96 5.35
N THR A 98 -3.51 6.13 5.50
CA THR A 98 -3.97 7.19 6.40
C THR A 98 -5.30 7.76 5.91
N GLU A 99 -5.41 8.07 4.62
CA GLU A 99 -6.65 8.59 4.03
C GLU A 99 -7.79 7.56 4.02
N LEU A 100 -7.47 6.27 3.94
CA LEU A 100 -8.43 5.17 4.00
C LEU A 100 -8.86 4.86 5.45
N GLY A 101 -8.10 5.31 6.46
CA GLY A 101 -8.39 5.06 7.87
C GLY A 101 -7.87 3.71 8.40
N VAL A 102 -6.83 3.15 7.78
CA VAL A 102 -6.13 1.97 8.30
C VAL A 102 -5.31 2.38 9.52
N PRO A 103 -5.49 1.77 10.71
CA PRO A 103 -4.74 2.14 11.91
C PRO A 103 -3.30 1.63 11.81
N LEU A 104 -2.37 2.54 11.46
CA LEU A 104 -0.95 2.21 11.31
C LEU A 104 -0.11 2.40 12.58
N GLU A 105 -0.63 3.14 13.56
CA GLU A 105 0.04 3.38 14.85
C GLU A 105 -0.37 2.33 15.90
N THR A 106 0.48 2.11 16.90
CA THR A 106 0.14 1.48 18.18
C THR A 106 0.12 2.52 19.27
#